data_AF-A0ABD5T7F9-F1
#
_entry.id   AF-A0ABD5T7F9-F1
#
_cell.length_a   1.000
_cell.length_b   1.000
_cell.length_c   1.000
_cell.angle_alpha   90.00
_cell.angle_beta   90.00
_cell.angle_gamma   90.00
#
_symmetry.space_group_name_H-M   'P 1'
#
loop_
_entity.id
_entity.type
_entity.pdbx_description
1 polymer ?
#
loop_
_entity_poly.entity_id
_entity_poly.type
_entity_poly.pdbx_seq_one_letter_code
_entity_poly.pdbx_strand_id
1 'polypeptide(L)' 'LDDRGYDVVEPSLPLVAATLPESEFDALRSAGWKVARTASGALRVVCMPHVTRDGLRAFIADLDRIRE' A
#
# COMPACT_ATOMS: atom_id res chain seq x y z
N LEU A 1 -17.15 -9.53 2.31
CA LEU A 1 -16.92 -10.51 1.20
C LEU A 1 -17.53 -11.84 1.61
N ASP A 2 -17.34 -12.19 2.87
CA ASP A 2 -18.00 -13.30 3.57
C ASP A 2 -19.53 -13.17 3.51
N ASP A 3 -20.04 -11.98 3.81
CA ASP A 3 -21.42 -11.51 3.65
C ASP A 3 -21.88 -11.38 2.17
N ARG A 4 -21.05 -11.78 1.21
CA ARG A 4 -21.42 -12.03 -0.20
C ARG A 4 -21.27 -13.51 -0.60
N GLY A 5 -21.08 -14.42 0.35
CA GLY A 5 -21.00 -15.87 0.14
C GLY A 5 -19.64 -16.38 -0.35
N TYR A 6 -18.59 -15.56 -0.28
CA TYR A 6 -17.23 -15.96 -0.65
C TYR A 6 -16.45 -16.40 0.59
N ASP A 7 -15.69 -17.48 0.48
CA ASP A 7 -14.78 -17.93 1.54
C ASP A 7 -13.65 -16.90 1.74
N VAL A 8 -13.70 -16.15 2.84
CA VAL A 8 -12.74 -15.09 3.12
C VAL A 8 -11.62 -15.64 3.98
N VAL A 9 -10.44 -15.73 3.39
CA VAL A 9 -9.21 -15.95 4.15
C VAL A 9 -8.89 -14.69 4.95
N GLU A 10 -8.84 -14.82 6.27
CA GLU A 10 -8.44 -13.73 7.14
C GLU A 10 -6.95 -13.41 6.92
N PRO A 11 -6.59 -12.15 6.61
CA PRO A 11 -5.21 -11.79 6.36
C PRO A 11 -4.39 -12.01 7.63
N SER A 12 -3.42 -12.92 7.56
CA SER A 12 -2.53 -13.25 8.69
C SER A 12 -1.67 -12.07 9.15
N LEU A 13 -1.51 -11.07 8.29
CA LEU A 13 -0.91 -9.77 8.57
C LEU A 13 -1.69 -8.71 7.80
N PRO A 14 -2.02 -7.55 8.39
CA PRO A 14 -2.66 -6.46 7.66
C PRO A 14 -1.62 -5.77 6.79
N LEU A 15 -1.21 -6.41 5.69
CA LEU A 15 -0.09 -6.02 4.86
C LEU A 15 -0.48 -6.11 3.39
N VAL A 16 -0.07 -5.11 2.62
CA VAL A 16 -0.03 -5.19 1.16
C VAL A 16 1.41 -5.01 0.71
N ALA A 17 1.85 -5.87 -0.22
CA ALA A 17 3.15 -5.74 -0.86
C ALA A 17 2.99 -5.71 -2.39
N ALA A 18 3.73 -4.83 -3.06
CA ALA A 18 3.68 -4.67 -4.51
C ALA A 18 5.05 -4.26 -5.06
N THR A 19 5.42 -4.79 -6.22
CA THR A 19 6.64 -4.34 -6.91
C THR A 19 6.33 -3.04 -7.64
N LEU A 20 7.18 -2.03 -7.43
CA LEU A 20 7.12 -0.73 -8.09
C LEU A 20 8.49 -0.44 -8.72
N PRO A 21 8.53 0.30 -9.85
CA PRO A 21 9.75 0.91 -10.34
C PRO A 21 10.44 1.73 -9.24
N GLU A 22 11.77 1.79 -9.28
CA GLU A 22 12.57 2.51 -8.26
C GLU A 22 12.23 4.00 -8.22
N SER A 23 12.05 4.61 -9.39
CA SER A 23 11.64 6.01 -9.55
C SER A 23 10.32 6.34 -8.87
N GLU A 24 9.32 5.45 -8.95
CA GLU A 24 8.01 5.66 -8.33
C GLU A 24 8.10 5.57 -6.80
N PHE A 25 8.90 4.64 -6.28
CA PHE A 25 9.13 4.51 -4.84
C PHE A 25 9.84 5.73 -4.26
N ASP A 26 10.86 6.25 -4.94
CA ASP A 26 11.60 7.42 -4.52
C ASP A 26 10.76 8.70 -4.62
N ALA A 27 9.90 8.79 -5.63
CA ALA A 27 8.91 9.86 -5.75
C ALA A 27 7.90 9.84 -4.59
N LEU A 28 7.40 8.67 -4.18
CA LEU A 28 6.53 8.55 -3.00
C LEU A 28 7.24 9.03 -1.72
N ARG A 29 8.51 8.65 -1.53
CA ARG A 29 9.32 9.14 -0.40
C ARG A 29 9.49 10.66 -0.44
N SER A 30 9.74 11.21 -1.63
CA SER A 30 9.89 12.66 -1.85
C SER A 30 8.59 13.42 -1.60
N ALA A 31 7.44 12.80 -1.88
CA ALA A 31 6.11 13.32 -1.55
C ALA A 31 5.77 13.23 -0.05
N GLY A 32 6.68 12.69 0.78
CA GLY A 32 6.53 12.64 2.24
C GLY A 32 5.93 11.34 2.77
N TRP A 33 5.63 10.35 1.91
CA TRP A 33 5.09 9.07 2.35
C TRP A 33 6.15 8.24 3.08
N LYS A 34 5.80 7.70 4.25
CA LYS A 34 6.67 6.83 5.06
C LYS A 34 6.52 5.36 4.62
N VAL A 35 6.99 5.04 3.41
CA VAL A 35 6.87 3.69 2.80
C VAL A 35 8.14 2.85 2.98
N ALA A 36 8.03 1.55 3.21
CA ALA A 36 9.20 0.66 3.36
C ALA A 36 9.27 -0.38 2.23
N ARG A 37 10.43 -1.02 2.07
CA ARG A 37 10.58 -2.19 1.20
C ARG A 37 10.58 -3.49 2.01
N THR A 38 10.14 -4.58 1.39
CA THR A 38 10.36 -5.95 1.86
C THR A 38 11.82 -6.35 1.63
N ALA A 39 12.23 -7.52 2.16
CA ALA A 39 13.54 -8.10 1.86
C ALA A 39 13.74 -8.38 0.36
N SER A 40 12.66 -8.63 -0.40
CA SER A 40 12.67 -8.82 -1.85
C SER A 40 12.59 -7.51 -2.65
N GLY A 41 12.61 -6.36 -1.99
CA GLY A 41 12.60 -5.05 -2.64
C GLY A 41 11.21 -4.53 -3.02
N ALA A 42 10.13 -5.28 -2.79
CA ALA A 42 8.77 -4.80 -3.04
C ALA A 42 8.38 -3.70 -2.04
N LEU A 43 7.55 -2.74 -2.46
CA LEU A 43 6.88 -1.82 -1.53
C LEU A 43 6.08 -2.62 -0.50
N ARG A 44 6.03 -2.14 0.73
CA ARG A 44 5.26 -2.71 1.82
C ARG A 44 4.43 -1.63 2.53
N VAL A 45 3.11 -1.81 2.54
CA VAL A 45 2.16 -0.99 3.28
C VAL A 45 1.54 -1.83 4.39
N VAL A 46 1.75 -1.44 5.65
CA VAL A 46 1.16 -2.12 6.81
C VAL A 46 -0.10 -1.37 7.25
N CYS A 47 -1.26 -1.99 7.12
CA CYS A 47 -2.55 -1.45 7.52
C CYS A 47 -2.78 -1.65 9.03
N MET A 48 -2.03 -0.92 9.86
CA MET A 48 -2.26 -0.88 11.30
C MET A 48 -3.55 -0.11 11.64
N PRO A 49 -4.10 -0.20 12.87
CA PRO A 49 -5.36 0.45 13.24
C PRO A 49 -5.42 1.98 13.04
N HIS A 50 -4.26 2.65 12.98
CA HIS A 50 -4.18 4.10 12.71
C HIS A 50 -4.21 4.45 11.22
N VAL A 51 -4.15 3.46 10.33
CA VAL A 51 -4.27 3.66 8.89
C VAL A 51 -5.74 3.79 8.54
N THR A 52 -6.14 4.97 8.09
CA THR A 52 -7.53 5.26 7.75
C THR A 52 -7.79 5.00 6.26
N ARG A 53 -9.05 4.77 5.90
CA ARG A 53 -9.45 4.64 4.49
C ARG A 53 -9.12 5.89 3.67
N ASP A 54 -9.25 7.07 4.27
CA ASP A 54 -8.93 8.32 3.58
C ASP A 54 -7.42 8.50 3.40
N GLY A 55 -6.61 8.05 4.36
CA GLY A 55 -5.16 7.98 4.19
C GLY A 55 -4.75 7.04 3.05
N LEU A 56 -5.39 5.87 2.92
CA LEU A 56 -5.15 4.95 1.80
C LEU A 56 -5.60 5.55 0.46
N ARG A 57 -6.74 6.26 0.42
CA ARG A 57 -7.19 6.96 -0.79
C ARG A 57 -6.21 8.05 -1.22
N ALA A 58 -5.71 8.85 -0.28
CA ALA A 58 -4.70 9.86 -0.56
C ALA A 58 -3.40 9.23 -1.07
N PHE A 59 -2.97 8.11 -0.49
CA PHE A 59 -1.80 7.36 -0.95
C PHE A 59 -1.95 6.89 -2.41
N ILE A 60 -3.10 6.30 -2.75
CA ILE A 60 -3.37 5.83 -4.12
C ILE A 60 -3.43 7.00 -5.10
N ALA A 61 -4.09 8.11 -4.73
CA ALA A 61 -4.15 9.29 -5.59
C ALA A 61 -2.75 9.87 -5.88
N ASP A 62 -1.85 9.88 -4.89
CA ASP A 62 -0.46 10.32 -5.08
C ASP A 62 0.32 9.36 -5.97
N LEU A 63 0.13 8.04 -5.78
CA LEU A 63 0.74 7.02 -6.63
C LEU A 63 0.28 7.17 -8.08
N ASP A 64 -1.01 7.39 -8.32
CA ASP A 64 -1.54 7.59 -9.67
C ASP A 64 -0.92 8.84 -10.33
N ARG A 65 -0.80 9.96 -9.60
CA ARG A 65 -0.13 11.17 -10.11
C ARG A 65 1.37 10.98 -10.41
N ILE A 66 2.04 10.06 -9.72
CA ILE A 66 3.46 9.75 -9.94
C ILE A 66 3.67 8.86 -11.17
N ARG A 67 2.65 8.06 -11.52
CA ARG A 67 2.70 7.09 -12.63
C ARG A 67 2.35 7.69 -13.99
N GLU A 68 1.70 8.86 -14.01
CA GLU A 68 1.44 9.67 -15.21
C GLU A 68 2.71 10.33 -15.75
#